data_AF-A0A7H4M6P5-F1
#
_entry.id   AF-A0A7H4M6P5-F1
#
_cell.length_a   1.000
_cell.length_b   1.000
_cell.length_c   1.000
_cell.angle_alpha   90.00
_cell.angle_beta   90.00
_cell.angle_gamma   90.00
#
_symmetry.space_group_name_H-M   'P 1'
#
loop_
_entity.id
_entity.type
_entity.pdbx_description
1 polymer ?
#
loop_
_entity_poly.entity_id
_entity_poly.type
_entity_poly.pdbx_seq_one_letter_code
_entity_poly.pdbx_strand_id
1 'polypeptide(L)'
;MAVSLYDFLQREAWITPDGTALTPAGEAHFARLGVVVKRGSRRKASCGCLDWSERRFHLGGAAGAALLQHGLENGWFSTTAGFREVMITPAGWRALYLHFQLTKKGDC
;
A
#
# COMPACT_ATOMS: atom_id res chain seq x y z
N MET A 1 -1.66 7.01 -7.04
CA MET A 1 -1.11 6.97 -5.65
C MET A 1 -0.87 5.54 -5.19
N ALA A 2 -1.89 4.68 -5.22
CA ALA A 2 -1.72 3.25 -4.94
C ALA A 2 -0.70 2.60 -5.91
N VAL A 3 -0.59 3.13 -7.12
CA VAL A 3 0.47 2.81 -8.09
C VAL A 3 1.86 3.23 -7.59
N SER A 4 2.03 4.46 -7.10
CA SER A 4 3.33 4.95 -6.59
C SER A 4 3.83 4.16 -5.38
N LEU A 5 2.92 3.71 -4.52
CA LEU A 5 3.25 2.77 -3.45
C LEU A 5 3.75 1.44 -4.01
N TYR A 6 3.08 0.90 -5.02
CA TYR A 6 3.52 -0.35 -5.66
C TYR A 6 4.89 -0.21 -6.31
N ASP A 7 5.17 0.92 -6.98
CA ASP A 7 6.49 1.20 -7.56
C ASP A 7 7.59 1.25 -6.49
N PHE A 8 7.32 1.90 -5.35
CA PHE A 8 8.23 1.94 -4.22
C PHE A 8 8.55 0.52 -3.74
N LEU A 9 7.52 -0.30 -3.51
CA LEU A 9 7.69 -1.66 -3.01
C LEU A 9 8.47 -2.54 -4.00
N GLN A 10 8.30 -2.35 -5.30
CA GLN A 10 9.10 -3.02 -6.32
C GLN A 10 10.57 -2.55 -6.29
N ARG A 11 10.79 -1.24 -6.27
CA ARG A 11 12.14 -0.65 -6.29
C ARG A 11 12.97 -1.07 -5.08
N GLU A 12 12.36 -1.12 -3.90
CA GLU A 12 13.01 -1.55 -2.65
C GLU A 12 13.02 -3.07 -2.47
N ALA A 13 12.50 -3.85 -3.43
CA ALA A 13 12.37 -5.31 -3.36
C ALA A 13 11.59 -5.80 -2.13
N TRP A 14 10.55 -5.05 -1.70
CA TRP A 14 9.63 -5.47 -0.62
C TRP A 14 8.55 -6.42 -1.13
N ILE A 15 8.28 -6.40 -2.44
CA ILE A 15 7.45 -7.41 -3.12
C ILE A 15 8.29 -8.19 -4.12
N THR A 16 7.85 -9.39 -4.47
CA THR A 16 8.48 -10.21 -5.50
C THR A 16 8.43 -9.51 -6.87
N PRO A 17 9.34 -9.82 -7.82
CA PRO A 17 9.35 -9.16 -9.13
C PRO A 17 8.02 -9.29 -9.90
N ASP A 18 7.33 -10.43 -9.73
CA ASP A 18 6.00 -10.68 -10.30
C ASP A 18 4.84 -10.03 -9.50
N GLY A 19 5.14 -9.39 -8.37
CA GLY A 19 4.21 -8.64 -7.54
C GLY A 19 3.21 -9.48 -6.76
N THR A 20 3.43 -10.79 -6.66
CA THR A 20 2.45 -11.74 -6.09
C THR A 20 2.62 -11.99 -4.60
N ALA A 21 3.79 -11.66 -4.03
CA ALA A 21 4.07 -11.84 -2.61
C ALA A 21 4.95 -10.72 -2.03
N LEU A 22 4.94 -10.58 -0.70
CA LEU A 22 5.97 -9.82 0.01
C LEU A 22 7.24 -10.68 0.08
N THR A 23 8.40 -10.02 -0.02
CA THR A 23 9.69 -10.64 0.30
C THR A 23 9.90 -10.67 1.82
N PRO A 24 10.88 -11.43 2.35
CA PRO A 24 11.22 -11.37 3.78
C PRO A 24 11.54 -9.95 4.26
N ALA A 25 12.17 -9.13 3.42
CA ALA A 25 12.44 -7.73 3.72
C ALA A 25 11.13 -6.92 3.83
N GLY A 26 10.23 -7.07 2.87
CA GLY A 26 8.92 -6.41 2.88
C GLY A 26 8.08 -6.80 4.09
N GLU A 27 8.05 -8.08 4.45
CA GLU A 27 7.37 -8.55 5.65
C GLU A 27 7.96 -7.95 6.93
N ALA A 28 9.29 -7.88 7.05
CA ALA A 28 9.95 -7.26 8.19
C ALA A 28 9.64 -5.76 8.30
N HIS A 29 9.58 -5.05 7.17
CA HIS A 29 9.17 -3.64 7.15
C HIS A 29 7.70 -3.46 7.53
N PHE A 30 6.80 -4.27 6.97
CA PHE A 30 5.37 -4.24 7.34
C PHE A 30 5.18 -4.53 8.83
N ALA A 31 5.89 -5.52 9.38
CA ALA A 31 5.86 -5.83 10.80
C ALA A 31 6.36 -4.68 11.68
N ARG A 32 7.44 -3.99 11.28
CA ARG A 32 7.93 -2.79 11.99
C ARG A 32 6.93 -1.63 11.98
N LEU A 33 6.12 -1.53 10.93
CA LEU A 33 5.02 -0.56 10.85
C LEU A 33 3.81 -0.98 11.68
N GLY A 34 3.77 -2.21 12.21
CA GLY A 34 2.58 -2.77 12.86
C GLY A 34 1.51 -3.25 11.87
N VAL A 35 1.86 -3.43 10.60
CA VAL A 35 0.95 -3.96 9.56
C VAL A 35 1.01 -5.48 9.56
N VAL A 36 -0.05 -6.13 10.05
CA VAL A 36 -0.15 -7.59 10.11
C VAL A 36 -0.79 -8.14 8.84
N VAL A 37 0.02 -8.73 7.97
CA VAL A 37 -0.48 -9.40 6.76
C VAL A 37 -0.85 -10.85 7.10
N LYS A 38 -2.15 -11.14 7.12
CA LYS A 38 -2.65 -12.51 7.38
C LYS A 38 -2.21 -13.47 6.27
N ARG A 39 -1.33 -14.42 6.60
CA ARG A 39 -0.95 -15.54 5.72
C ARG A 39 -2.10 -16.55 5.60
N GLY A 40 -2.27 -17.19 4.44
CA GLY A 40 -3.26 -18.27 4.24
C GLY A 40 -4.67 -17.86 3.85
N SER A 41 -4.91 -16.59 3.52
CA SER A 41 -6.14 -16.15 2.85
C SER A 41 -6.25 -16.79 1.46
N ARG A 42 -7.47 -17.11 0.98
CA ARG A 42 -7.73 -17.45 -0.43
C ARG A 42 -7.32 -16.33 -1.42
N ARG A 43 -7.03 -15.12 -0.93
CA ARG A 43 -6.47 -14.01 -1.72
C ARG A 43 -4.95 -14.13 -1.78
N LYS A 44 -4.37 -13.85 -2.95
CA LYS A 44 -2.92 -13.70 -3.11
C LYS A 44 -2.34 -12.71 -2.07
N ALA A 45 -1.16 -13.02 -1.53
CA ALA A 45 -0.50 -12.22 -0.48
C ALA A 45 -0.28 -10.78 -0.93
N SER A 46 0.14 -10.60 -2.18
CA SER A 46 0.00 -9.38 -2.95
C SER A 46 -0.68 -9.72 -4.27
N CYS A 47 -1.44 -8.78 -4.83
CA CYS A 47 -1.89 -8.87 -6.21
C CYS A 47 -1.63 -7.50 -6.81
N GLY A 48 -0.77 -7.41 -7.82
CA GLY A 48 -0.79 -6.26 -8.72
C GLY A 48 -2.19 -6.20 -9.33
N CYS A 49 -3.07 -5.40 -8.75
CA CYS A 49 -4.37 -5.13 -9.34
C CYS A 49 -4.13 -4.06 -10.40
N LEU A 50 -4.59 -4.30 -11.62
CA LEU A 50 -4.46 -3.32 -12.69
C LEU A 50 -5.39 -2.15 -12.38
N ASP A 51 -4.81 -0.99 -12.11
CA ASP A 51 -5.55 0.27 -12.15
C ASP A 51 -5.84 0.56 -13.62
N TRP A 52 -7.12 0.48 -14.00
CA TRP A 52 -7.54 0.70 -15.38
C TRP A 52 -7.42 2.15 -15.83
N SER A 53 -7.43 3.10 -14.88
CA SER A 53 -7.28 4.54 -15.16
C SER A 53 -5.81 4.91 -15.38
N GLU A 54 -4.90 4.38 -14.56
CA GLU A 54 -3.46 4.64 -14.68
C GLU A 54 -2.74 3.62 -15.59
N ARG A 55 -3.42 2.51 -15.98
CA ARG A 55 -2.86 1.33 -16.70
C ARG A 55 -1.63 0.73 -16.03
N ARG A 56 -1.59 0.76 -14.70
CA ARG A 56 -0.44 0.33 -13.88
C ARG A 56 -0.90 -0.52 -12.70
N PHE A 57 -0.02 -1.39 -12.22
CA PHE A 57 -0.32 -2.22 -11.07
C PHE A 57 -0.31 -1.39 -9.78
N HIS A 58 -1.26 -1.68 -8.90
CA HIS A 58 -1.27 -1.18 -7.53
C HIS A 58 -1.27 -2.34 -6.53
N LEU A 59 -0.84 -2.06 -5.30
CA LEU A 59 -0.81 -3.05 -4.23
C LEU A 59 -2.24 -3.47 -3.88
N GLY A 60 -2.63 -4.66 -4.30
CA GLY A 60 -3.85 -5.35 -3.91
C GLY A 60 -3.56 -6.57 -3.04
N GLY A 61 -4.56 -7.43 -2.86
CA GLY A 61 -4.41 -8.65 -2.05
C GLY A 61 -4.37 -8.39 -0.55
N ALA A 62 -3.81 -9.34 0.21
CA ALA A 62 -3.77 -9.26 1.67
C ALA A 62 -2.91 -8.11 2.19
N ALA A 63 -1.77 -7.83 1.53
CA ALA A 63 -0.88 -6.74 1.90
C ALA A 63 -1.54 -5.36 1.71
N GLY A 64 -2.18 -5.13 0.55
CA GLY A 64 -2.91 -3.89 0.29
C GLY A 64 -4.07 -3.66 1.27
N ALA A 65 -4.82 -4.71 1.58
CA ALA A 65 -5.91 -4.64 2.56
C ALA A 65 -5.42 -4.35 3.98
N ALA A 66 -4.33 -5.00 4.41
CA ALA A 66 -3.75 -4.78 5.74
C ALA A 66 -3.20 -3.36 5.89
N LEU A 67 -2.54 -2.83 4.86
CA LEU A 67 -2.04 -1.46 4.89
C LEU A 67 -3.18 -0.43 4.88
N LEU A 68 -4.23 -0.65 4.08
CA LEU A 68 -5.41 0.21 4.09
C LEU A 68 -6.07 0.23 5.47
N GLN A 69 -6.27 -0.93 6.07
CA GLN A 69 -6.84 -1.03 7.41
C GLN A 69 -5.97 -0.30 8.45
N HIS A 70 -4.66 -0.57 8.46
CA HIS A 70 -3.73 0.09 9.36
C HIS A 70 -3.76 1.62 9.18
N GLY A 71 -3.76 2.10 7.94
CA GLY A 71 -3.81 3.53 7.66
C GLY A 71 -5.14 4.17 8.04
N LEU A 72 -6.27 3.46 7.96
CA LEU A 72 -7.56 3.96 8.48
C LEU A 72 -7.54 4.06 10.01
N GLU A 73 -7.04 3.03 10.69
CA GLU A 73 -6.94 2.99 12.16
C GLU A 73 -6.00 4.07 12.72
N ASN A 74 -4.92 4.39 12.00
CA ASN A 74 -3.95 5.41 12.39
C ASN A 74 -4.24 6.80 11.79
N GLY A 75 -5.39 6.97 11.13
CA GLY A 75 -5.81 8.25 10.56
C GLY A 75 -4.96 8.75 9.39
N TRP A 76 -4.20 7.87 8.72
CA TRP A 76 -3.47 8.17 7.48
C TRP A 76 -4.43 8.28 6.30
N PHE A 77 -5.46 7.45 6.30
CA PHE A 77 -6.46 7.36 5.27
C PHE A 77 -7.85 7.69 5.82
N SER A 78 -8.74 8.14 4.94
CA SER A 78 -10.16 8.29 5.21
C SER A 78 -10.97 7.87 3.99
N THR A 79 -12.11 7.24 4.21
CA THR A 79 -13.07 6.87 3.15
C THR A 79 -14.37 7.63 3.34
N THR A 80 -15.01 8.00 2.23
CA THR A 80 -16.35 8.57 2.25
C THR A 80 -17.37 7.46 2.05
N ALA A 81 -18.38 7.39 2.92
CA ALA A 81 -19.45 6.40 2.80
C ALA A 81 -20.12 6.49 1.42
N GLY A 82 -20.28 5.35 0.75
CA GLY A 82 -20.83 5.28 -0.62
C GLY A 82 -19.80 5.48 -1.74
N PHE A 83 -18.56 5.85 -1.41
CA PHE A 83 -17.47 6.00 -2.38
C PHE A 83 -16.39 4.94 -2.15
N ARG A 84 -15.73 4.54 -3.24
CA ARG A 84 -14.57 3.64 -3.19
C ARG A 84 -13.23 4.38 -3.12
N GLU A 85 -13.28 5.71 -3.12
CA GLU A 85 -12.09 6.55 -3.05
C GLU A 85 -11.53 6.58 -1.63
N VAL A 86 -10.21 6.49 -1.56
CA VAL A 86 -9.45 6.63 -0.32
C VAL A 86 -8.72 7.97 -0.39
N MET A 87 -9.01 8.86 0.55
CA MET A 87 -8.29 10.12 0.71
C MET A 87 -7.13 9.94 1.70
N ILE A 88 -5.98 10.57 1.43
CA ILE A 88 -4.89 10.66 2.40
C ILE A 88 -5.04 11.95 3.19
N THR A 89 -4.99 11.84 4.51
CA THR A 89 -4.97 12.98 5.43
C THR A 89 -3.59 13.68 5.44
N PRO A 90 -3.46 14.89 6.01
CA PRO A 90 -2.13 15.49 6.22
C PRO A 90 -1.19 14.61 7.05
N ALA A 91 -1.70 13.88 8.04
CA ALA A 91 -0.91 12.92 8.81
C ALA A 91 -0.48 11.72 7.95
N GLY A 92 -1.37 11.25 7.07
CA GLY A 92 -1.06 10.18 6.13
C GLY A 92 0.05 10.54 5.15
N TRP A 93 0.07 11.77 4.61
CA TRP A 93 1.17 12.19 3.73
C TRP A 93 2.51 12.20 4.45
N ARG A 94 2.55 12.61 5.72
CA ARG A 94 3.77 12.54 6.55
C ARG A 94 4.21 11.10 6.75
N ALA A 95 3.30 10.21 7.12
CA ALA A 95 3.60 8.79 7.31
C ALA A 95 4.08 8.12 6.01
N LEU A 96 3.42 8.41 4.89
CA LEU A 96 3.79 7.88 3.58
C LEU A 96 5.17 8.37 3.13
N TYR A 97 5.52 9.62 3.42
CA TYR A 97 6.87 10.12 3.17
C TYR A 97 7.90 9.40 4.04
N LEU A 98 7.65 9.28 5.34
CA LEU A 98 8.57 8.65 6.29
C LEU A 98 8.84 7.17 6.00
N HIS A 99 7.81 6.43 5.59
CA HIS A 99 7.89 4.96 5.47
C HIS A 99 7.99 4.46 4.04
N PHE A 100 7.51 5.23 3.07
CA PHE A 100 7.42 4.83 1.67
C PHE A 100 7.97 5.90 0.71
N GLN A 101 8.57 6.98 1.22
CA GLN A 101 9.16 8.07 0.43
C GLN A 101 8.19 8.66 -0.62
N LEU A 102 6.88 8.62 -0.34
CA LEU A 102 5.86 9.16 -1.25
C LEU A 102 5.51 10.59 -0.85
N THR A 103 5.42 11.47 -1.86
CA THR A 103 4.99 12.86 -1.72
C THR A 103 3.68 13.10 -2.46
N LYS A 104 2.98 14.17 -2.11
CA LYS A 104 1.75 14.57 -2.79
C LYS A 104 2.10 15.04 -4.20
N LYS A 105 1.41 14.49 -5.22
CA LYS A 105 1.49 15.03 -6.58
C LYS A 105 0.95 16.47 -6.55
N GLY A 106 1.80 17.45 -6.84
CA GLY A 106 1.47 18.88 -6.80
C GLY A 106 2.35 19.72 -5.86
N ASP A 107 3.27 19.10 -5.11
CA ASP A 107 4.26 19.81 -4.27
C ASP A 107 5.57 20.12 -5.06
N CYS A 108 5.48 20.24 -6.39
CA CYS A 108 6.57 20.69 -7.27
C CYS A 108 6.28 22.10 -7.77
#